data_AF-J9FU91-F1
#
_entry.id   AF-J9FU91-F1
#
_cell.length_a   1.000
_cell.length_b   1.000
_cell.length_c   1.000
_cell.angle_alpha   90.00
_cell.angle_beta   90.00
_cell.angle_gamma   90.00
#
_symmetry.space_group_name_H-M   'P 1'
#
loop_
_entity.id
_entity.type
_entity.pdbx_description
1 polymer ?
#
loop_
_entity_poly.entity_id
_entity_poly.type
_entity_poly.pdbx_seq_one_letter_code
_entity_poly.pdbx_strand_id
1 'polypeptide(L)' 'MLQSLQIVFHGINRSPAVEAAVTKEVEGLQRFDNRLGPCKVTVTQEGHQTVGA' A
#
# COMPACT_ATOMS: atom_id res chain seq x y z
N MET A 1 12.61 -10.43 -4.27
CA MET A 1 11.97 -10.05 -2.98
C MET A 1 12.12 -8.56 -2.86
N LEU A 2 11.03 -7.79 -2.84
CA LEU A 2 11.06 -6.34 -2.65
C LEU A 2 11.39 -6.09 -1.16
N GLN A 3 12.67 -6.12 -0.78
CA GLN A 3 13.14 -6.26 0.61
C GLN A 3 12.80 -5.06 1.52
N SER A 4 12.05 -4.08 1.03
CA SER A 4 11.89 -2.79 1.69
C SER A 4 10.52 -2.14 1.47
N LEU A 5 9.47 -2.91 1.09
CA LEU A 5 8.09 -2.40 1.02
C LEU A 5 7.33 -2.76 2.31
N GLN A 6 6.95 -1.74 3.09
CA GLN A 6 6.15 -1.90 4.30
C GLN A 6 4.74 -1.36 4.07
N ILE A 7 3.75 -2.25 4.03
CA ILE A 7 2.34 -1.88 3.85
C ILE A 7 1.65 -1.91 5.23
N VAL A 8 1.11 -0.77 5.65
CA VAL A 8 0.43 -0.60 6.93
C VAL A 8 -1.02 -0.22 6.67
N PHE A 9 -1.95 -0.98 7.21
CA PHE A 9 -3.38 -0.71 7.12
C PHE A 9 -3.84 -0.02 8.41
N HIS A 10 -4.39 1.19 8.30
CA HIS A 10 -4.86 1.96 9.44
C HIS A 10 -6.39 2.08 9.40
N GLY A 11 -7.07 1.51 10.39
CA GLY A 11 -8.53 1.56 10.51
C GLY A 11 -9.30 0.70 9.50
N ILE A 12 -8.62 -0.16 8.74
CA ILE A 12 -9.23 -1.10 7.78
C ILE A 12 -8.62 -2.49 7.86
N ASN A 13 -9.39 -3.49 7.42
CA ASN A 13 -8.89 -4.84 7.27
C ASN A 13 -7.81 -4.91 6.18
N ARG A 14 -6.79 -5.74 6.44
CA ARG A 14 -5.80 -6.05 5.40
C ARG A 14 -6.51 -6.69 4.23
N SER A 15 -6.22 -6.17 3.04
CA SER A 15 -6.79 -6.69 1.81
C SER A 15 -5.65 -7.17 0.91
N PRO A 16 -5.60 -8.47 0.57
CA PRO A 16 -4.54 -9.00 -0.29
C PRO A 16 -4.58 -8.38 -1.69
N ALA A 17 -5.76 -7.94 -2.14
CA ALA A 17 -5.90 -7.21 -3.41
C ALA A 17 -5.18 -5.84 -3.37
N VAL A 18 -5.23 -5.14 -2.22
CA VAL A 18 -4.54 -3.87 -2.04
C VAL A 18 -3.03 -4.09 -1.97
N GLU A 19 -2.57 -5.10 -1.25
CA GLU A 19 -1.14 -5.44 -1.19
C GLU A 19 -0.58 -5.77 -2.57
N ALA A 20 -1.33 -6.54 -3.39
CA ALA A 20 -0.94 -6.86 -4.76
C ALA A 20 -0.91 -5.61 -5.67
N ALA A 21 -1.90 -4.72 -5.55
CA ALA A 21 -1.93 -3.48 -6.32
C ALA A 21 -0.76 -2.55 -5.95
N VAL A 22 -0.50 -2.38 -4.66
CA VAL A 22 0.64 -1.57 -4.16
C VAL A 22 1.96 -2.17 -4.62
N THR A 23 2.12 -3.50 -4.55
CA THR A 23 3.33 -4.17 -5.00
C THR A 23 3.58 -3.92 -6.48
N LYS A 24 2.55 -4.07 -7.32
CA LYS A 24 2.64 -3.82 -8.77
C LYS A 24 3.06 -2.39 -9.09
N GLU A 25 2.51 -1.40 -8.39
CA GLU A 25 2.86 0.01 -8.57
C GLU A 25 4.33 0.26 -8.18
N VAL A 26 4.79 -0.31 -7.05
CA VAL A 26 6.17 -0.14 -6.58
C VAL A 26 7.17 -0.85 -7.50
N GLU A 27 6.83 -2.02 -8.02
CA GLU A 27 7.63 -2.68 -9.06
C GLU A 27 7.69 -1.83 -10.34
N GLY A 28 6.58 -1.20 -10.73
CA GLY A 28 6.54 -0.23 -11.83
C GLY A 28 7.50 0.93 -11.59
N LEU A 29 7.44 1.55 -10.41
CA LEU A 29 8.32 2.66 -10.00
C LEU A 29 9.80 2.24 -9.99
N GLN A 30 10.12 1.05 -9.48
CA GLN A 30 11.50 0.55 -9.43
C GLN A 30 12.12 0.35 -10.83
N ARG A 31 11.29 0.10 -11.86
CA ARG A 31 11.77 0.02 -13.24
C ARG A 31 12.23 1.38 -13.80
N PHE A 32 11.69 2.48 -13.26
CA PHE A 32 12.10 3.83 -13.62
C PHE A 32 13.21 4.34 -12.70
N ASP A 33 13.16 4.01 -11.42
CA ASP A 33 14.15 4.40 -10.42
C ASP A 33 14.71 3.17 -9.69
N ASN A 34 15.89 2.74 -10.12
CA ASN A 34 16.58 1.57 -9.56
C ASN A 34 17.22 1.86 -8.17
N ARG A 35 17.02 3.06 -7.63
CA ARG A 35 17.49 3.49 -6.30
C ARG A 35 16.32 3.63 -5.32
N LEU A 36 15.14 3.14 -5.69
CA LEU A 36 13.97 3.11 -4.81
C LEU A 36 14.34 2.39 -3.52
N GLY A 37 14.50 3.16 -2.45
CA GLY A 37 14.87 2.68 -1.12
C GLY A 37 13.68 2.04 -0.40
N PRO A 38 13.69 1.98 0.94
CA PRO A 38 12.55 1.51 1.70
C PRO A 38 11.30 2.37 1.46
N CYS A 39 10.27 1.73 0.91
CA CYS A 39 8.97 2.34 0.64
C CYS A 39 8.00 1.94 1.75
N LYS A 40 7.44 2.94 2.44
CA LYS A 40 6.36 2.72 3.40
C LYS A 40 5.05 3.19 2.79
N VAL A 41 4.08 2.29 2.69
CA VAL A 41 2.75 2.56 2.16
C VAL A 41 1.76 2.45 3.31
N THR A 42 1.04 3.54 3.57
CA THR A 42 -0.02 3.56 4.58
C THR A 42 -1.36 3.59 3.86
N VAL A 43 -2.17 2.56 4.07
CA VAL A 43 -3.51 2.44 3.50
C VAL A 43 -4.49 2.83 4.60
N THR A 44 -5.19 3.94 4.37
CA THR A 44 -6.22 4.45 5.27
C THR A 44 -7.52 4.60 4.49
N GLN A 45 -8.64 4.22 5.10
CA GLN A 45 -9.93 4.60 4.54
C GLN A 45 -10.32 5.97 5.09
N GLU A 46 -10.13 7.00 4.28
CA GLU A 46 -10.71 8.31 4.53
C GLU A 46 -12.17 8.28 4.06
N GLY A 47 -13.04 7.80 4.95
CA GLY A 47 -14.48 7.83 4.76
C GLY A 47 -15.12 8.23 6.08
N HIS A 48 -15.98 9.25 6.03
CA HIS A 48 -17.04 9.40 7.02
C HIS A 48 -17.62 8.00 7.23
N GLN A 49 -17.37 7.44 8.41
CA GLN A 49 -18.10 6.30 8.91
C GLN A 49 -19.55 6.77 9.05
N THR A 50 -20.30 6.72 7.96
CA THR A 50 -21.75 6.78 7.99
C THR A 50 -22.15 5.51 8.71
N VAL A 51 -22.20 5.60 10.05
CA VAL A 51 -22.92 4.69 10.90
C VAL A 51 -24.27 4.47 10.23
N GLY A 52 -24.56 3.20 9.90
CA GLY A 52 -25.74 2.82 9.14
C GLY A 52 -27.01 3.38 9.77
N ALA A 53 -27.96 3.73 8.90
CA ALA A 53 -29.35 3.95 9.29
C ALA A 53 -29.99 2.63 9.75
#